data_AF-A0A2N5KG18-F1
#
_entry.id   AF-A0A2N5KG18-F1
#
_cell.length_a   1.000
_cell.length_b   1.000
_cell.length_c   1.000
_cell.angle_alpha   90.00
_cell.angle_beta   90.00
_cell.angle_gamma   90.00
#
_symmetry.space_group_name_H-M   'P 1'
#
loop_
_entity.id
_entity.type
_entity.pdbx_description
1 polymer ?
#
loop_
_entity_poly.entity_id
_entity_poly.type
_entity_poly.pdbx_seq_one_letter_code
_entity_poly.pdbx_strand_id
1 'polypeptide(L)'
;MGGFRNLVRKENKDWASDFSWLLHGVIWLVLVAGTPLVVSFVRTRISPDVTPKDVNDTAALLFFVMASVGAVIAVVVRSQGAIIGEKQRGTAAWVLSKPVSRRAFVLSKLTVHARWLALLTILVPTVVLYASLPSISGLPLPLLPFLGGVGMMVISLFFYLALSLLLGTIFESRGPVAGCVFGFMVGGFLLSNYAGWLTAIFPWLFFENAYYLVERGWMPATGVSSIIATTVWSVVFVFLALWRFERAEV
;
A
#
# COMPACT_ATOMS: atom_id res chain seq x y z
N MET A 1 16.22 6.84 -20.33
CA MET A 1 17.02 6.83 -19.08
C MET A 1 18.02 5.69 -19.15
N GLY A 2 19.33 5.98 -19.14
CA GLY A 2 20.38 4.95 -19.19
C GLY A 2 20.30 4.00 -17.99
N GLY A 3 20.35 2.70 -18.25
CA GLY A 3 20.44 1.66 -17.20
C GLY A 3 19.15 1.23 -16.51
N PHE A 4 18.00 1.87 -16.77
CA PHE A 4 16.73 1.60 -16.06
C PHE A 4 16.28 0.12 -16.13
N ARG A 5 16.26 -0.48 -17.33
CA ARG A 5 15.87 -1.89 -17.51
C ARG A 5 16.77 -2.84 -16.72
N ASN A 6 18.07 -2.56 -16.65
CA ASN A 6 19.03 -3.37 -15.91
C ASN A 6 18.79 -3.27 -14.41
N LEU A 7 18.52 -2.07 -13.90
CA LEU A 7 18.16 -1.86 -12.50
C LEU A 7 16.84 -2.52 -12.13
N VAL A 8 15.79 -2.36 -12.93
CA VAL A 8 14.51 -3.05 -12.71
C VAL A 8 14.71 -4.57 -12.66
N ARG A 9 15.55 -5.13 -13.54
CA ARG A 9 15.87 -6.57 -13.50
C ARG A 9 16.63 -6.95 -12.22
N LYS A 10 17.57 -6.13 -11.76
CA LYS A 10 18.31 -6.34 -10.49
C LYS A 10 17.35 -6.31 -9.31
N GLU A 11 16.58 -5.25 -9.14
CA GLU A 11 15.65 -5.10 -8.01
C GLU A 11 14.59 -6.22 -7.98
N ASN A 12 14.16 -6.73 -9.15
CA ASN A 12 13.27 -7.89 -9.20
C ASN A 12 13.94 -9.19 -8.75
N LYS A 13 15.21 -9.39 -9.10
CA LYS A 13 15.98 -10.53 -8.62
C LYS A 13 16.18 -10.43 -7.12
N ASP A 14 16.44 -9.24 -6.58
CA ASP A 14 16.61 -9.01 -5.15
C ASP A 14 15.30 -9.28 -4.38
N TRP A 15 14.15 -8.96 -4.96
CA TRP A 15 12.84 -9.35 -4.39
C TRP A 15 12.63 -10.87 -4.38
N ALA A 16 13.06 -11.56 -5.43
CA ALA A 16 12.85 -12.99 -5.63
C ALA A 16 14.05 -13.86 -5.20
N SER A 17 15.06 -13.29 -4.53
CA SER A 17 16.34 -13.98 -4.28
C SER A 17 16.25 -15.04 -3.18
N ASP A 18 15.25 -14.95 -2.31
CA ASP A 18 15.03 -15.86 -1.19
C ASP A 18 13.54 -16.18 -0.99
N PHE A 19 13.20 -16.91 0.08
CA PHE A 19 11.82 -17.26 0.40
C PHE A 19 11.03 -16.08 1.03
N SER A 20 11.66 -14.92 1.27
CA SER A 20 11.02 -13.83 2.00
C SER A 20 9.82 -13.27 1.25
N TRP A 21 9.81 -13.25 -0.08
CA TRP A 21 8.65 -12.77 -0.86
C TRP A 21 7.44 -13.69 -0.72
N LEU A 22 7.66 -15.02 -0.65
CA LEU A 22 6.59 -15.98 -0.37
C LEU A 22 6.03 -15.79 1.02
N LEU A 23 6.91 -15.67 2.03
CA LEU A 23 6.49 -15.39 3.40
C LEU A 23 5.71 -14.07 3.50
N HIS A 24 6.16 -13.02 2.80
CA HIS A 24 5.44 -11.74 2.70
C HIS A 24 4.04 -11.94 2.10
N GLY A 25 3.94 -12.65 0.97
CA GLY A 25 2.66 -12.97 0.34
C GLY A 25 1.73 -13.76 1.26
N VAL A 26 2.23 -14.78 1.96
CA VAL A 26 1.44 -15.60 2.90
C VAL A 26 0.96 -14.77 4.08
N ILE A 27 1.84 -13.95 4.69
CA ILE A 27 1.47 -13.08 5.82
C ILE A 27 0.32 -12.16 5.41
N TRP A 28 0.44 -11.46 4.28
CA TRP A 28 -0.61 -10.53 3.84
C TRP A 28 -1.86 -11.25 3.35
N LEU A 29 -1.73 -12.43 2.76
CA LEU A 29 -2.89 -13.25 2.40
C LEU A 29 -3.70 -13.62 3.64
N VAL A 30 -3.03 -14.09 4.69
CA VAL A 30 -3.68 -14.46 5.96
C VAL A 30 -4.32 -13.25 6.62
N LEU A 31 -3.59 -12.14 6.74
CA LEU A 31 -4.08 -10.95 7.45
C LEU A 31 -5.18 -10.20 6.67
N VAL A 32 -5.04 -10.05 5.36
CA VAL A 32 -5.92 -9.21 4.55
C VAL A 32 -7.13 -9.97 4.01
N ALA A 33 -6.99 -11.24 3.62
CA ALA A 33 -8.10 -12.05 3.13
C ALA A 33 -8.53 -13.14 4.12
N GLY A 34 -7.59 -13.83 4.75
CA GLY A 34 -7.87 -14.92 5.69
C GLY A 34 -8.69 -14.46 6.89
N THR A 35 -8.31 -13.35 7.53
CA THR A 35 -9.03 -12.82 8.69
C THR A 35 -10.50 -12.47 8.37
N PRO A 36 -10.82 -11.67 7.33
CA PRO A 36 -12.22 -11.46 6.93
C PRO A 36 -12.98 -12.75 6.65
N LEU A 37 -12.39 -13.71 5.91
CA LEU A 37 -13.04 -14.98 5.58
C LEU A 37 -13.37 -15.82 6.82
N VAL A 38 -12.43 -15.91 7.77
CA VAL A 38 -12.64 -16.64 9.03
C VAL A 38 -13.73 -15.96 9.86
N VAL A 39 -13.72 -14.63 9.97
CA VAL A 39 -14.75 -13.89 10.71
C VAL A 39 -16.13 -14.09 10.08
N SER A 40 -16.23 -13.98 8.75
CA SER A 40 -17.46 -14.26 8.01
C SER A 40 -17.97 -15.68 8.25
N PHE A 41 -17.09 -16.68 8.19
CA PHE A 41 -17.45 -18.07 8.45
C PHE A 41 -17.99 -18.25 9.87
N VAL A 42 -17.27 -17.76 10.89
CA VAL A 42 -17.70 -17.86 12.29
C VAL A 42 -19.06 -17.19 12.48
N ARG A 43 -19.26 -15.99 11.89
CA ARG A 43 -20.50 -15.24 12.02
C ARG A 43 -21.73 -16.01 11.52
N THR A 44 -21.61 -16.72 10.39
CA THR A 44 -22.70 -17.59 9.88
C THR A 44 -23.04 -18.77 10.80
N ARG A 45 -22.16 -19.13 11.72
CA ARG A 45 -22.36 -20.25 12.67
C ARG A 45 -22.94 -19.81 14.00
N ILE A 46 -22.64 -18.58 14.44
CA ILE A 46 -23.02 -18.09 15.77
C ILE A 46 -24.27 -17.18 15.75
N SER A 47 -24.60 -16.58 14.62
CA SER A 47 -25.73 -15.65 14.47
C SER A 47 -26.76 -16.24 13.50
N PRO A 48 -27.82 -16.91 13.99
CA PRO A 48 -28.78 -17.62 13.14
C PRO A 48 -29.63 -16.70 12.26
N ASP A 49 -29.67 -15.41 12.56
CA ASP A 49 -30.42 -14.35 11.88
C ASP A 49 -29.58 -13.48 10.94
N VAL A 50 -28.28 -13.79 10.77
CA VAL A 50 -27.38 -12.99 9.92
C VAL A 50 -27.75 -13.12 8.44
N THR A 51 -27.93 -12.00 7.76
CA THR A 51 -28.21 -12.02 6.32
C THR A 51 -26.91 -12.15 5.51
N PRO A 52 -26.96 -12.69 4.28
CA PRO A 52 -25.83 -12.70 3.35
C PRO A 52 -25.17 -11.32 3.18
N LYS A 53 -25.98 -10.25 3.15
CA LYS A 53 -25.50 -8.88 3.03
C LYS A 53 -24.68 -8.48 4.26
N ASP A 54 -25.15 -8.77 5.46
CA ASP A 54 -24.43 -8.42 6.68
C ASP A 54 -23.04 -9.10 6.72
N VAL A 55 -22.96 -10.38 6.33
CA VAL A 55 -21.69 -11.13 6.25
C VAL A 55 -20.74 -10.46 5.27
N ASN A 56 -21.22 -10.05 4.10
CA ASN A 56 -20.45 -9.35 3.09
C ASN A 56 -19.97 -7.97 3.55
N ASP A 57 -20.83 -7.19 4.20
CA ASP A 57 -20.48 -5.87 4.71
C ASP A 57 -19.36 -5.99 5.77
N THR A 58 -19.48 -6.95 6.69
CA THR A 58 -18.42 -7.23 7.68
C THR A 58 -17.11 -7.64 7.00
N ALA A 59 -17.18 -8.53 6.00
CA ALA A 59 -16.00 -8.97 5.26
C ALA A 59 -15.31 -7.81 4.55
N ALA A 60 -16.09 -6.95 3.88
CA ALA A 60 -15.59 -5.79 3.15
C ALA A 60 -14.93 -4.78 4.10
N LEU A 61 -15.57 -4.47 5.24
CA LEU A 61 -15.00 -3.58 6.24
C LEU A 61 -13.65 -4.10 6.74
N LEU A 62 -13.60 -5.36 7.19
CA LEU A 62 -12.37 -5.96 7.69
C LEU A 62 -11.29 -6.01 6.61
N PHE A 63 -11.64 -6.38 5.39
CA PHE A 63 -10.71 -6.40 4.26
C PHE A 63 -10.08 -5.03 4.03
N PHE A 64 -10.89 -3.95 3.94
CA PHE A 64 -10.35 -2.62 3.66
C PHE A 64 -9.54 -2.05 4.83
N VAL A 65 -9.94 -2.31 6.08
CA VAL A 65 -9.13 -1.92 7.25
C VAL A 65 -7.78 -2.63 7.24
N MET A 66 -7.78 -3.96 7.05
CA MET A 66 -6.56 -4.76 7.03
C MET A 66 -5.67 -4.41 5.83
N ALA A 67 -6.26 -4.18 4.64
CA ALA A 67 -5.52 -3.77 3.45
C ALA A 67 -4.88 -2.38 3.63
N SER A 68 -5.60 -1.43 4.25
CA SER A 68 -5.10 -0.07 4.50
C SER A 68 -3.92 -0.08 5.46
N VAL A 69 -4.08 -0.69 6.64
CA VAL A 69 -3.00 -0.79 7.63
C VAL A 69 -1.85 -1.65 7.10
N GLY A 70 -2.20 -2.76 6.45
CA GLY A 70 -1.24 -3.69 5.88
C GLY A 70 -0.38 -3.08 4.78
N ALA A 71 -0.95 -2.24 3.91
CA ALA A 71 -0.19 -1.52 2.89
C ALA A 71 0.90 -0.64 3.51
N VAL A 72 0.59 0.12 4.58
CA VAL A 72 1.57 0.99 5.25
C VAL A 72 2.68 0.18 5.91
N ILE A 73 2.32 -0.87 6.65
CA ILE A 73 3.30 -1.75 7.29
C ILE A 73 4.17 -2.44 6.24
N ALA A 74 3.58 -2.97 5.17
CA ALA A 74 4.29 -3.62 4.08
C ALA A 74 5.30 -2.68 3.41
N VAL A 75 4.91 -1.42 3.17
CA VAL A 75 5.80 -0.36 2.70
C VAL A 75 6.94 -0.17 3.69
N VAL A 76 6.65 0.12 4.96
CA VAL A 76 7.70 0.36 5.97
C VAL A 76 8.70 -0.80 6.05
N VAL A 77 8.21 -2.04 6.08
CA VAL A 77 9.06 -3.24 6.17
C VAL A 77 9.96 -3.39 4.93
N ARG A 78 9.44 -3.11 3.72
CA ARG A 78 10.13 -3.42 2.46
C ARG A 78 10.87 -2.23 1.83
N SER A 79 10.46 -0.99 2.05
CA SER A 79 11.02 0.18 1.35
C SER A 79 11.93 1.06 2.20
N GLN A 80 11.89 0.99 3.53
CA GLN A 80 12.72 1.83 4.41
C GLN A 80 14.23 1.68 4.14
N GLY A 81 14.66 0.50 3.70
CA GLY A 81 16.04 0.19 3.36
C GLY A 81 16.38 0.34 1.88
N ALA A 82 15.41 0.67 1.02
CA ALA A 82 15.61 0.64 -0.43
C ALA A 82 16.67 1.63 -0.89
N ILE A 83 16.70 2.84 -0.32
CA ILE A 83 17.76 3.84 -0.60
C ILE A 83 18.81 3.81 0.52
N ILE A 84 18.39 3.90 1.78
CA ILE A 84 19.29 4.00 2.94
C ILE A 84 20.21 2.78 3.07
N GLY A 85 19.69 1.57 2.82
CA GLY A 85 20.49 0.35 2.93
C GLY A 85 21.62 0.28 1.90
N GLU A 86 21.40 0.82 0.70
CA GLU A 86 22.44 0.86 -0.34
C GLU A 86 23.45 1.98 -0.11
N LYS A 87 23.02 3.13 0.44
CA LYS A 87 23.94 4.17 0.90
C LYS A 87 24.88 3.64 1.98
N GLN A 88 24.32 3.03 3.03
CA GLN A 88 25.09 2.50 4.16
C GLN A 88 26.08 1.40 3.78
N ARG A 89 25.76 0.58 2.77
CA ARG A 89 26.64 -0.49 2.27
C ARG A 89 27.64 -0.01 1.22
N GLY A 90 27.61 1.27 0.82
CA GLY A 90 28.43 1.81 -0.27
C GLY A 90 28.04 1.27 -1.66
N THR A 91 27.00 0.45 -1.77
CA THR A 91 26.58 -0.14 -3.06
C THR A 91 25.93 0.91 -3.97
N ALA A 92 25.35 1.96 -3.41
CA ALA A 92 24.81 3.08 -4.19
C ALA A 92 25.89 3.75 -5.04
N ALA A 93 27.04 4.10 -4.43
CA ALA A 93 28.19 4.69 -5.14
C ALA A 93 28.74 3.74 -6.22
N TRP A 94 28.85 2.43 -5.92
CA TRP A 94 29.29 1.44 -6.89
C TRP A 94 28.33 1.21 -8.06
N VAL A 95 27.01 1.32 -7.82
CA VAL A 95 26.01 1.24 -8.90
C VAL A 95 26.06 2.49 -9.76
N LEU A 96 26.24 3.66 -9.15
CA LEU A 96 26.28 4.96 -9.84
C LEU A 96 27.61 5.25 -10.55
N SER A 97 28.68 4.50 -10.27
CA SER A 97 29.94 4.57 -11.05
C SER A 97 29.81 3.93 -12.44
N LYS A 98 28.75 3.15 -12.67
CA LYS A 98 28.39 2.60 -13.98
C LYS A 98 27.58 3.63 -14.78
N PRO A 99 27.46 3.49 -16.12
CA PRO A 99 26.68 4.42 -16.96
C PRO A 99 25.16 4.27 -16.73
N VAL A 100 24.69 4.65 -15.54
CA VAL A 100 23.32 4.54 -15.05
C VAL A 100 22.91 5.89 -14.48
N SER A 101 21.74 6.39 -14.87
CA SER A 101 21.26 7.67 -14.35
C SER A 101 20.75 7.55 -12.91
N ARG A 102 20.99 8.57 -12.08
CA ARG A 102 20.44 8.69 -10.71
C ARG A 102 18.91 8.61 -10.68
N ARG A 103 18.22 9.18 -11.67
CA ARG A 103 16.75 9.02 -11.84
C ARG A 103 16.35 7.57 -12.05
N ALA A 104 17.07 6.83 -12.89
CA ALA A 104 16.79 5.42 -13.12
C ALA A 104 16.95 4.59 -11.84
N PHE A 105 17.90 4.93 -10.96
CA PHE A 105 18.07 4.29 -9.66
C PHE A 105 16.81 4.42 -8.80
N VAL A 106 16.34 5.65 -8.54
CA VAL A 106 15.15 5.88 -7.71
C VAL A 106 13.88 5.30 -8.36
N LEU A 107 13.68 5.51 -9.66
CA LEU A 107 12.50 5.01 -10.35
C LEU A 107 12.45 3.49 -10.41
N SER A 108 13.59 2.81 -10.52
CA SER A 108 13.60 1.34 -10.50
C SER A 108 13.07 0.79 -9.18
N LYS A 109 13.44 1.41 -8.06
CA LYS A 109 12.93 1.08 -6.72
C LYS A 109 11.45 1.34 -6.63
N LEU A 110 10.98 2.52 -7.04
CA LEU A 110 9.56 2.85 -7.06
C LEU A 110 8.75 1.81 -7.85
N THR A 111 9.13 1.54 -9.10
CA THR A 111 8.38 0.63 -9.98
C THR A 111 8.36 -0.80 -9.45
N VAL A 112 9.50 -1.32 -8.98
CA VAL A 112 9.59 -2.70 -8.51
C VAL A 112 8.88 -2.88 -7.17
N HIS A 113 9.10 -1.99 -6.20
CA HIS A 113 8.41 -2.04 -4.91
C HIS A 113 6.90 -1.83 -5.08
N ALA A 114 6.46 -0.86 -5.89
CA ALA A 114 5.03 -0.63 -6.12
C ALA A 114 4.35 -1.88 -6.66
N ARG A 115 4.96 -2.55 -7.66
CA ARG A 115 4.40 -3.75 -8.26
C ARG A 115 4.33 -4.93 -7.28
N TRP A 116 5.42 -5.25 -6.60
CA TRP A 116 5.46 -6.39 -5.68
C TRP A 116 4.56 -6.19 -4.47
N LEU A 117 4.58 -4.99 -3.89
CA LEU A 117 3.73 -4.66 -2.75
C LEU A 117 2.25 -4.65 -3.15
N ALA A 118 1.88 -4.02 -4.27
CA ALA A 118 0.49 -4.06 -4.74
C ALA A 118 0.04 -5.50 -5.01
N LEU A 119 0.86 -6.30 -5.68
CA LEU A 119 0.52 -7.69 -6.03
C LEU A 119 0.32 -8.54 -4.77
N LEU A 120 1.32 -8.59 -3.89
CA LEU A 120 1.35 -9.54 -2.77
C LEU A 120 0.53 -9.06 -1.57
N THR A 121 0.43 -7.76 -1.33
CA THR A 121 -0.24 -7.21 -0.15
C THR A 121 -1.71 -6.88 -0.41
N ILE A 122 -2.10 -6.62 -1.66
CA ILE A 122 -3.48 -6.21 -1.98
C ILE A 122 -4.11 -7.15 -3.00
N LEU A 123 -3.56 -7.26 -4.21
CA LEU A 123 -4.26 -7.90 -5.34
C LEU A 123 -4.45 -9.41 -5.17
N VAL A 124 -3.45 -10.14 -4.68
CA VAL A 124 -3.59 -11.58 -4.38
C VAL A 124 -4.64 -11.80 -3.28
N PRO A 125 -4.59 -11.11 -2.12
CA PRO A 125 -5.67 -11.14 -1.13
C PRO A 125 -7.05 -10.77 -1.71
N THR A 126 -7.14 -9.76 -2.59
CA THR A 126 -8.39 -9.37 -3.26
C THR A 126 -8.99 -10.53 -4.03
N VAL A 127 -8.21 -11.22 -4.87
CA VAL A 127 -8.69 -12.36 -5.66
C VAL A 127 -9.18 -13.47 -4.75
N VAL A 128 -8.42 -13.79 -3.70
CA VAL A 128 -8.78 -14.88 -2.77
C VAL A 128 -10.06 -14.56 -2.00
N LEU A 129 -10.20 -13.33 -1.46
CA LEU A 129 -11.42 -12.92 -0.78
C LEU A 129 -12.62 -12.98 -1.73
N TYR A 130 -12.52 -12.35 -2.90
CA TYR A 130 -13.63 -12.22 -3.83
C TYR A 130 -14.11 -13.58 -4.35
N ALA A 131 -13.17 -14.49 -4.63
CA ALA A 131 -13.49 -15.83 -5.10
C ALA A 131 -14.09 -16.72 -3.99
N SER A 132 -13.65 -16.57 -2.73
CA SER A 132 -14.02 -17.48 -1.65
C SER A 132 -15.26 -17.05 -0.88
N LEU A 133 -15.47 -15.74 -0.70
CA LEU A 133 -16.54 -15.20 0.13
C LEU A 133 -17.97 -15.66 -0.26
N PRO A 134 -18.35 -15.79 -1.56
CA PRO A 134 -19.67 -16.26 -1.94
C PRO A 134 -20.01 -17.66 -1.41
N SER A 135 -19.00 -18.52 -1.22
CA SER A 135 -19.20 -19.86 -0.65
C SER A 135 -19.53 -19.84 0.85
N ILE A 136 -19.30 -18.70 1.52
CA ILE A 136 -19.57 -18.47 2.93
C ILE A 136 -20.86 -17.66 3.11
N SER A 137 -20.97 -16.52 2.44
CA SER A 137 -22.11 -15.61 2.58
C SER A 137 -23.32 -16.01 1.75
N GLY A 138 -23.13 -16.80 0.69
CA GLY A 138 -24.18 -17.12 -0.29
C GLY A 138 -24.45 -16.01 -1.31
N LEU A 139 -23.70 -14.90 -1.27
CA LEU A 139 -23.88 -13.75 -2.17
C LEU A 139 -22.52 -13.11 -2.51
N PRO A 140 -22.19 -12.84 -3.79
CA PRO A 140 -20.97 -12.13 -4.13
C PRO A 140 -21.02 -10.66 -3.71
N LEU A 141 -19.84 -10.08 -3.44
CA LEU A 141 -19.70 -8.64 -3.30
C LEU A 141 -20.01 -7.94 -4.64
N PRO A 142 -20.59 -6.73 -4.61
CA PRO A 142 -20.79 -5.94 -5.82
C PRO A 142 -19.44 -5.61 -6.46
N LEU A 143 -19.17 -6.18 -7.64
CA LEU A 143 -17.84 -6.22 -8.24
C LEU A 143 -17.25 -4.81 -8.46
N LEU A 144 -18.00 -3.92 -9.11
CA LEU A 144 -17.49 -2.59 -9.47
C LEU A 144 -17.19 -1.73 -8.23
N PRO A 145 -18.10 -1.59 -7.25
CA PRO A 145 -17.78 -0.95 -5.98
C PRO A 145 -16.57 -1.54 -5.26
N PHE A 146 -16.47 -2.86 -5.21
CA PHE A 146 -15.36 -3.54 -4.55
C PHE A 146 -14.02 -3.27 -5.24
N LEU A 147 -13.97 -3.32 -6.58
CA LEU A 147 -12.78 -2.95 -7.35
C LEU A 147 -12.43 -1.46 -7.19
N GLY A 148 -13.42 -0.58 -7.08
CA GLY A 148 -13.21 0.83 -6.75
C GLY A 148 -12.50 1.00 -5.41
N GLY A 149 -12.95 0.28 -4.38
CA GLY A 149 -12.30 0.25 -3.06
C GLY A 149 -10.87 -0.32 -3.10
N VAL A 150 -10.65 -1.40 -3.85
CA VAL A 150 -9.30 -1.97 -4.06
C VAL A 150 -8.38 -0.95 -4.76
N GLY A 151 -8.90 -0.19 -5.73
CA GLY A 151 -8.18 0.91 -6.37
C GLY A 151 -7.71 1.96 -5.38
N MET A 152 -8.57 2.36 -4.42
CA MET A 152 -8.17 3.26 -3.34
C MET A 152 -7.01 2.67 -2.53
N MET A 153 -7.05 1.39 -2.16
CA MET A 153 -5.97 0.75 -1.40
C MET A 153 -4.64 0.78 -2.16
N VAL A 154 -4.66 0.55 -3.48
CA VAL A 154 -3.45 0.62 -4.33
C VAL A 154 -2.90 2.05 -4.41
N ILE A 155 -3.77 3.07 -4.53
CA ILE A 155 -3.35 4.48 -4.52
C ILE A 155 -2.73 4.86 -3.17
N SER A 156 -3.34 4.43 -2.06
CA SER A 156 -2.77 4.64 -0.71
C SER A 156 -1.39 4.00 -0.58
N LEU A 157 -1.24 2.74 -1.00
CA LEU A 157 0.05 2.06 -1.00
C LEU A 157 1.12 2.84 -1.77
N PHE A 158 0.77 3.35 -2.95
CA PHE A 158 1.69 4.15 -3.77
C PHE A 158 2.06 5.47 -3.08
N PHE A 159 1.11 6.14 -2.43
CA PHE A 159 1.38 7.35 -1.64
C PHE A 159 2.39 7.08 -0.52
N TYR A 160 2.18 6.05 0.28
CA TYR A 160 3.09 5.72 1.38
C TYR A 160 4.46 5.26 0.88
N LEU A 161 4.52 4.56 -0.25
CA LEU A 161 5.78 4.20 -0.89
C LEU A 161 6.54 5.43 -1.38
N ALA A 162 5.85 6.37 -2.06
CA ALA A 162 6.44 7.61 -2.54
C ALA A 162 6.97 8.46 -1.38
N LEU A 163 6.19 8.58 -0.29
CA LEU A 163 6.62 9.23 0.95
C LEU A 163 7.85 8.54 1.54
N SER A 164 7.85 7.20 1.64
CA SER A 164 8.99 6.44 2.16
C SER A 164 10.26 6.67 1.34
N LEU A 165 10.16 6.72 0.00
CA LEU A 165 11.31 7.01 -0.86
C LEU A 165 11.82 8.44 -0.67
N LEU A 166 10.93 9.44 -0.63
CA LEU A 166 11.31 10.83 -0.34
C LEU A 166 12.07 10.92 0.99
N LEU A 167 11.52 10.34 2.06
CA LEU A 167 12.16 10.34 3.37
C LEU A 167 13.49 9.58 3.36
N GLY A 168 13.61 8.50 2.56
CA GLY A 168 14.86 7.78 2.34
C GLY A 168 15.94 8.58 1.62
N THR A 169 15.60 9.69 0.95
CA THR A 169 16.57 10.66 0.41
C THR A 169 16.94 11.76 1.42
N ILE A 170 16.18 11.91 2.50
CA ILE A 170 16.37 12.96 3.52
C ILE A 170 17.15 12.41 4.71
N PHE A 171 16.76 11.24 5.21
CA PHE A 171 17.36 10.61 6.39
C PHE A 171 18.48 9.63 6.03
N GLU A 172 19.41 9.44 6.97
CA GLU A 172 20.53 8.50 6.84
C GLU A 172 20.31 7.18 7.61
N SER A 173 19.21 7.06 8.35
CA SER A 173 18.86 5.85 9.10
C SER A 173 17.40 5.42 8.87
N ARG A 174 17.15 4.11 8.96
CA ARG A 174 15.85 3.50 8.63
C ARG A 174 14.75 3.86 9.63
N GLY A 175 15.11 4.05 10.90
CA GLY A 175 14.19 4.32 12.00
C GLY A 175 13.30 5.56 11.79
N PRO A 176 13.88 6.74 11.51
CA PRO A 176 13.12 7.95 11.20
C PRO A 176 12.18 7.78 10.00
N VAL A 177 12.61 7.09 8.94
CA VAL A 177 11.73 6.81 7.78
C VAL A 177 10.51 6.00 8.21
N ALA A 178 10.72 4.90 8.93
CA ALA A 178 9.64 4.07 9.43
C ALA A 178 8.69 4.84 10.34
N GLY A 179 9.25 5.58 11.31
CA GLY A 179 8.50 6.39 12.27
C GLY A 179 7.65 7.46 11.61
N CYS A 180 8.19 8.18 10.62
CA CYS A 180 7.43 9.20 9.89
C CYS A 180 6.33 8.60 9.01
N VAL A 181 6.59 7.51 8.27
CA VAL A 181 5.58 6.87 7.40
C VAL A 181 4.44 6.29 8.22
N PHE A 182 4.76 5.52 9.25
CA PHE A 182 3.75 4.91 10.13
C PHE A 182 3.05 5.96 11.00
N GLY A 183 3.82 6.90 11.56
CA GLY A 183 3.29 8.01 12.35
C GLY A 183 2.36 8.92 11.54
N PHE A 184 2.59 9.10 10.24
CA PHE A 184 1.69 9.84 9.37
C PHE A 184 0.32 9.14 9.23
N MET A 185 0.29 7.81 9.15
CA MET A 185 -0.96 7.05 9.15
C MET A 185 -1.69 7.17 10.49
N VAL A 186 -1.01 6.87 11.60
CA VAL A 186 -1.61 6.87 12.94
C VAL A 186 -2.05 8.27 13.34
N GLY A 187 -1.19 9.27 13.15
CA GLY A 187 -1.50 10.67 13.39
C GLY A 187 -2.68 11.13 12.54
N GLY A 188 -2.77 10.64 11.31
CA GLY A 188 -3.93 10.85 10.45
C GLY A 188 -5.25 10.39 11.03
N PHE A 189 -5.31 9.15 11.52
CA PHE A 189 -6.53 8.61 12.17
C PHE A 189 -6.92 9.42 13.41
N LEU A 190 -5.95 9.83 14.23
CA LEU A 190 -6.20 10.62 15.42
C LEU A 190 -6.70 12.03 15.07
N LEU A 191 -6.06 12.68 14.10
CA LEU A 191 -6.38 14.05 13.68
C LEU A 191 -7.68 14.14 12.86
N SER A 192 -8.13 13.04 12.25
CA SER A 192 -9.36 13.03 11.44
C SER A 192 -10.59 13.50 12.23
N ASN A 193 -10.62 13.25 13.54
CA ASN A 193 -11.71 13.71 14.43
C ASN A 193 -11.65 15.20 14.77
N TYR A 194 -10.48 15.83 14.69
CA TYR A 194 -10.28 17.24 15.07
C TYR A 194 -10.16 18.18 13.86
N ALA A 195 -9.68 17.66 12.74
CA ALA A 195 -9.39 18.40 11.52
C ALA A 195 -9.92 17.62 10.31
N GLY A 196 -11.23 17.42 10.25
CA GLY A 196 -11.89 16.63 9.21
C GLY A 196 -11.59 17.08 7.77
N TRP A 197 -11.26 18.35 7.55
CA TRP A 197 -10.84 18.85 6.23
C TRP A 197 -9.54 18.20 5.72
N LEU A 198 -8.65 17.73 6.59
CA LEU A 198 -7.44 16.99 6.19
C LEU A 198 -7.77 15.64 5.55
N THR A 199 -8.90 15.04 5.92
CA THR A 199 -9.36 13.76 5.34
C THR A 199 -9.73 13.90 3.87
N ALA A 200 -9.98 15.13 3.39
CA ALA A 200 -10.24 15.44 2.00
C ALA A 200 -8.96 15.49 1.14
N ILE A 201 -7.77 15.46 1.76
CA ILE A 201 -6.46 15.70 1.11
C ILE A 201 -5.53 14.48 1.24
N PHE A 202 -5.74 13.63 2.24
CA PHE A 202 -4.87 12.47 2.55
C PHE A 202 -5.62 11.14 2.51
N PRO A 203 -4.92 10.01 2.33
CA PRO A 203 -5.56 8.71 2.12
C PRO A 203 -6.09 8.05 3.41
N TRP A 204 -6.15 8.78 4.52
CA TRP A 204 -6.44 8.21 5.84
C TRP A 204 -7.80 7.50 5.88
N LEU A 205 -8.84 8.06 5.28
CA LEU A 205 -10.18 7.43 5.29
C LEU A 205 -10.47 6.58 4.04
N PHE A 206 -9.45 6.16 3.29
CA PHE A 206 -9.68 5.33 2.10
C PHE A 206 -10.35 3.99 2.44
N PHE A 207 -10.06 3.38 3.60
CA PHE A 207 -10.70 2.12 3.98
C PHE A 207 -12.20 2.31 4.22
N GLU A 208 -12.59 3.42 4.85
CA GLU A 208 -13.97 3.76 5.16
C GLU A 208 -14.73 4.13 3.87
N ASN A 209 -14.13 4.96 3.01
CA ASN A 209 -14.71 5.31 1.72
C ASN A 209 -14.87 4.10 0.79
N ALA A 210 -13.90 3.18 0.79
CA ALA A 210 -13.98 1.91 0.06
C ALA A 210 -15.12 1.03 0.60
N TYR A 211 -15.27 0.96 1.93
CA TYR A 211 -16.38 0.27 2.57
C TYR A 211 -17.73 0.89 2.20
N TYR A 212 -17.89 2.21 2.29
CA TYR A 212 -19.14 2.89 1.91
C TYR A 212 -19.51 2.69 0.44
N LEU A 213 -18.51 2.68 -0.45
CA LEU A 213 -18.76 2.38 -1.84
C LEU A 213 -19.39 1.00 -2.02
N VAL A 214 -18.90 -0.01 -1.30
CA VAL A 214 -19.44 -1.38 -1.33
C VAL A 214 -20.80 -1.49 -0.64
N GLU A 215 -20.93 -0.94 0.57
CA GLU A 215 -22.12 -1.06 1.42
C GLU A 215 -23.30 -0.25 0.86
N ARG A 216 -23.03 0.96 0.37
CA ARG A 216 -24.05 1.97 0.05
C ARG A 216 -24.12 2.32 -1.43
N GLY A 217 -23.11 1.92 -2.23
CA GLY A 217 -23.01 2.29 -3.65
C GLY A 217 -22.49 3.70 -3.89
N TRP A 218 -22.15 4.46 -2.85
CA TRP A 218 -21.62 5.81 -2.95
C TRP A 218 -20.64 6.10 -1.81
N MET A 219 -19.79 7.11 -2.00
CA MET A 219 -18.89 7.63 -0.96
C MET A 219 -19.01 9.16 -0.87
N PRO A 220 -18.70 9.77 0.29
CA PRO A 220 -18.70 11.21 0.45
C PRO A 220 -17.81 11.94 -0.58
N ALA A 221 -18.13 13.19 -0.89
CA ALA A 221 -17.34 14.02 -1.81
C ALA A 221 -15.87 14.20 -1.35
N THR A 222 -15.63 14.17 -0.04
CA THR A 222 -14.29 14.17 0.57
C THR A 222 -13.49 12.92 0.20
N GLY A 223 -14.13 11.77 -0.06
CA GLY A 223 -13.50 10.58 -0.60
C GLY A 223 -12.99 10.79 -2.03
N VAL A 224 -13.77 11.47 -2.88
CA VAL A 224 -13.36 11.76 -4.26
C VAL A 224 -12.20 12.77 -4.29
N SER A 225 -12.27 13.83 -3.48
CA SER A 225 -11.20 14.82 -3.41
C SER A 225 -9.90 14.21 -2.87
N SER A 226 -9.99 13.32 -1.88
CA SER A 226 -8.80 12.67 -1.29
C SER A 226 -8.12 11.72 -2.26
N ILE A 227 -8.84 11.06 -3.18
CA ILE A 227 -8.24 10.27 -4.27
C ILE A 227 -7.37 11.16 -5.16
N ILE A 228 -7.91 12.30 -5.59
CA ILE A 228 -7.20 13.25 -6.47
C ILE A 228 -5.98 13.82 -5.74
N ALA A 229 -6.18 14.32 -4.52
CA ALA A 229 -5.12 14.92 -3.72
C ALA A 229 -4.01 13.92 -3.38
N THR A 230 -4.34 12.68 -3.00
CA THR A 230 -3.37 11.61 -2.72
C THR A 230 -2.56 11.27 -3.97
N THR A 231 -3.20 11.23 -5.13
CA THR A 231 -2.50 10.99 -6.41
C THR A 231 -1.52 12.11 -6.71
N VAL A 232 -1.94 13.37 -6.55
CA VAL A 232 -1.08 14.56 -6.73
C VAL A 232 0.09 14.53 -5.75
N TRP A 233 -0.16 14.27 -4.46
CA TRP A 233 0.89 14.16 -3.45
C TRP A 233 1.90 13.06 -3.76
N SER A 234 1.43 11.92 -4.27
CA SER A 234 2.31 10.83 -4.66
C SER A 234 3.26 11.26 -5.77
N VAL A 235 2.76 11.99 -6.79
CA VAL A 235 3.59 12.55 -7.87
C VAL A 235 4.57 13.58 -7.32
N VAL A 236 4.12 14.47 -6.41
CA VAL A 236 4.97 15.47 -5.76
C VAL A 236 6.10 14.80 -4.97
N PHE A 237 5.81 13.77 -4.17
CA PHE A 237 6.83 13.06 -3.40
C PHE A 237 7.84 12.35 -4.29
N VAL A 238 7.40 11.71 -5.38
CA VAL A 238 8.31 11.12 -6.37
C VAL A 238 9.19 12.19 -7.00
N PHE A 239 8.61 13.33 -7.42
CA PHE A 239 9.35 14.44 -8.00
C PHE A 239 10.41 14.98 -7.03
N LEU A 240 10.03 15.25 -5.77
CA LEU A 240 10.94 15.73 -4.74
C LEU A 240 12.05 14.74 -4.43
N ALA A 241 11.74 13.44 -4.38
CA ALA A 241 12.73 12.39 -4.17
C ALA A 241 13.76 12.36 -5.32
N LEU A 242 13.30 12.47 -6.57
CA LEU A 242 14.19 12.53 -7.73
C LEU A 242 15.07 13.79 -7.68
N TRP A 243 14.46 14.96 -7.50
CA TRP A 243 15.15 16.23 -7.45
C TRP A 243 16.24 16.27 -6.37
N ARG A 244 15.93 15.76 -5.16
CA ARG A 244 16.89 15.70 -4.06
C ARG A 244 18.02 14.71 -4.33
N PHE A 245 17.70 13.51 -4.84
CA PHE A 245 18.70 12.47 -5.09
C PHE A 245 19.67 12.82 -6.24
N GLU A 246 19.23 13.64 -7.20
CA GLU A 246 20.13 14.18 -8.22
C GLU A 246 21.21 15.10 -7.66
N ARG A 247 20.89 15.85 -6.60
CA ARG A 247 21.79 16.83 -5.98
C ARG A 247 22.62 16.25 -4.83
N ALA A 248 22.29 15.07 -4.33
CA ALA A 248 22.99 14.45 -3.22
C ALA A 248 24.38 13.97 -3.65
N GLU A 249 25.40 14.19 -2.82
CA GLU A 249 26.67 13.47 -2.94
C GLU A 249 26.44 12.04 -2.45
N VAL A 250 26.73 11.04 -3.29
CA VAL A 250 26.47 9.61 -3.03
C VAL A 250 27.76 8.84 -3.24
#